data_AF-A0A966TX05-F1
#
_entry.id   AF-A0A966TX05-F1
#
_cell.length_a   1.000
_cell.length_b   1.000
_cell.length_c   1.000
_cell.angle_alpha   90.00
_cell.angle_beta   90.00
_cell.angle_gamma   90.00
#
_symmetry.space_group_name_H-M   'P 1'
#
loop_
_entity.id
_entity.type
_entity.pdbx_description
1 polymer ?
#
loop_
_entity_poly.entity_id
_entity_poly.type
_entity_poly.pdbx_seq_one_letter_code
_entity_poly.pdbx_strand_id
1 'polypeptide(L)'
;QLDRLQALSRLESIDLIEQASSPTALAWQDESDQFAIYLYWRDSAPMLPERSYRAVSRGIECTAKITDLTYRIEPGDKTRIAGKILEQGQIAYCKLSADRAIAFAGSSGDNVLIFTDDQGAAVLGIALLHFALRRATNIVWHPTRVTKEARSSLNRQRPCVVWLTGLSGSGKSTIADLLEQELHAAGCLTYLLDGDNVRHGLCRDLGFTDVDRVENIRRVAEVAKLMIDAGLIVITSFISPFESERRMARHLIGEADFIEVYVDAPLAVCEARDPKGLYKKARAGHLKNFTGIDSDYEAPQNAELTLPTVECAPEVLANEVVDYLQNHLFIN
;
A
#
# COMPACT_ATOMS: atom_id res chain seq x y z
N GLN A 1 -20.07 26.17 -8.98
CA GLN A 1 -18.68 25.94 -8.51
C GLN A 1 -18.67 26.22 -7.02
N LEU A 2 -18.29 25.25 -6.18
CA LEU A 2 -18.10 25.50 -4.76
C LEU A 2 -16.92 26.47 -4.63
N ASP A 3 -17.15 27.67 -4.11
CA ASP A 3 -16.06 28.63 -3.93
C ASP A 3 -15.08 28.06 -2.89
N ARG A 4 -13.76 28.20 -3.13
CA ARG A 4 -12.70 27.75 -2.21
C ARG A 4 -12.95 28.23 -0.79
N LEU A 5 -13.50 29.43 -0.64
CA LEU A 5 -13.84 30.03 0.65
C LEU A 5 -14.98 29.31 1.36
N GLN A 6 -16.00 28.85 0.61
CA GLN A 6 -17.12 28.08 1.14
C GLN A 6 -16.72 26.65 1.52
N ALA A 7 -15.78 26.05 0.78
CA ALA A 7 -15.24 24.72 1.09
C ALA A 7 -14.51 24.71 2.44
N LEU A 8 -13.63 25.69 2.67
CA LEU A 8 -12.86 25.81 3.90
C LEU A 8 -13.76 26.04 5.13
N SER A 9 -14.76 26.92 5.02
CA SER A 9 -15.71 27.15 6.13
C SER A 9 -16.59 25.93 6.45
N ARG A 10 -16.87 25.07 5.47
CA ARG A 10 -17.63 23.83 5.70
C ARG A 10 -16.78 22.77 6.38
N LEU A 11 -15.50 22.59 6.00
CA LEU A 11 -14.60 21.58 6.57
C LEU A 11 -14.38 21.72 8.08
N GLU A 12 -14.52 22.93 8.60
CA GLU A 12 -14.41 23.24 10.03
C GLU A 12 -15.74 23.08 10.80
N SER A 13 -16.85 22.81 10.11
CA SER A 13 -18.18 22.65 10.72
C SER A 13 -18.48 21.20 11.14
N ILE A 14 -19.06 21.04 12.33
CA ILE A 14 -19.35 19.74 12.97
C ILE A 14 -20.42 18.92 12.21
N ASP A 15 -21.29 19.57 11.44
CA ASP A 15 -22.46 18.97 10.77
C ASP A 15 -22.11 18.05 9.57
N LEU A 16 -20.85 17.99 9.14
CA LEU A 16 -20.43 17.19 7.97
C LEU A 16 -20.46 15.67 8.22
N ILE A 17 -20.36 15.23 9.47
CA ILE A 17 -20.34 13.80 9.82
C ILE A 17 -21.71 13.15 9.62
N GLU A 18 -22.78 13.84 10.01
CA GLU A 18 -24.16 13.37 9.82
C GLU A 18 -24.55 13.35 8.33
N GLN A 19 -24.02 14.28 7.53
CA GLN A 19 -24.27 14.38 6.10
C GLN A 19 -23.67 13.20 5.30
N ALA A 20 -22.46 12.75 5.63
CA ALA A 20 -21.87 11.59 4.96
C ALA A 20 -22.50 10.25 5.38
N SER A 21 -23.21 10.23 6.51
CA SER A 21 -23.85 9.01 7.06
C SER A 21 -25.30 8.83 6.58
N SER A 22 -25.89 9.86 5.95
CA SER A 22 -27.30 9.87 5.55
C SER A 22 -27.47 9.55 4.06
N PRO A 23 -28.18 8.47 3.67
CA PRO A 23 -28.47 8.20 2.27
C PRO A 23 -29.47 9.22 1.73
N THR A 24 -28.99 10.14 0.88
CA THR A 24 -29.85 11.12 0.19
C THR A 24 -30.26 10.59 -1.18
N ALA A 25 -31.56 10.39 -1.38
CA ALA A 25 -32.14 10.04 -2.67
C ALA A 25 -32.36 11.30 -3.51
N LEU A 26 -31.46 11.59 -4.45
CA LEU A 26 -31.67 12.62 -5.49
C LEU A 26 -31.05 12.19 -6.84
N ALA A 27 -31.79 12.47 -7.91
CA ALA A 27 -31.59 12.01 -9.28
C ALA A 27 -30.40 12.68 -10.01
N TRP A 28 -29.80 11.90 -10.92
CA TRP A 28 -28.64 12.21 -11.78
C TRP A 28 -27.35 12.49 -11.01
N GLN A 29 -26.72 11.41 -10.54
CA GLN A 29 -25.37 11.42 -9.95
C GLN A 29 -24.37 11.05 -11.04
N ASP A 30 -23.36 11.89 -11.26
CA ASP A 30 -22.15 11.44 -11.93
C ASP A 30 -21.41 10.55 -10.94
N GLU A 31 -20.99 9.36 -11.38
CA GLU A 31 -20.17 8.46 -10.59
C GLU A 31 -18.72 8.56 -11.07
N SER A 32 -17.78 8.59 -10.12
CA SER A 32 -16.35 8.53 -10.43
C SER A 32 -15.61 7.86 -9.29
N ASP A 33 -14.51 7.20 -9.61
CA ASP A 33 -13.56 6.67 -8.65
C ASP A 33 -12.40 7.65 -8.40
N GLN A 34 -12.33 8.79 -9.07
CA GLN A 34 -11.26 9.77 -8.90
C GLN A 34 -11.79 11.19 -8.71
N PHE A 35 -11.23 11.91 -7.74
CA PHE A 35 -11.69 13.25 -7.39
C PHE A 35 -10.54 14.19 -7.08
N ALA A 36 -10.72 15.46 -7.39
CA ALA A 36 -10.01 16.52 -6.69
C ALA A 36 -10.81 16.87 -5.45
N ILE A 37 -10.15 16.99 -4.30
CA ILE A 37 -10.79 17.14 -3.00
C ILE A 37 -10.12 18.24 -2.16
N TYR A 38 -10.87 18.81 -1.24
CA TYR A 38 -10.31 19.50 -0.08
C TYR A 38 -10.38 18.56 1.11
N LEU A 39 -9.24 18.23 1.72
CA LEU A 39 -9.12 17.31 2.84
C LEU A 39 -8.70 18.08 4.09
N TYR A 40 -9.46 17.94 5.17
CA TYR A 40 -9.07 18.32 6.52
C TYR A 40 -8.68 17.07 7.31
N TRP A 41 -7.48 17.05 7.88
CA TRP A 41 -6.98 15.91 8.63
C TRP A 41 -7.16 16.10 10.14
N ARG A 42 -7.77 15.11 10.80
CA ARG A 42 -8.09 15.14 12.23
C ARG A 42 -7.22 14.22 13.06
N ASP A 43 -6.70 13.16 12.45
CA ASP A 43 -5.91 12.19 13.18
C ASP A 43 -4.56 12.74 13.62
N SER A 44 -4.06 12.22 14.74
CA SER A 44 -2.74 12.57 15.27
C SER A 44 -1.60 12.00 14.42
N ALA A 45 -1.78 10.83 13.81
CA ALA A 45 -0.84 10.30 12.84
C ALA A 45 -1.04 11.01 11.49
N PRO A 46 0.03 11.40 10.78
CA PRO A 46 -0.10 12.16 9.54
C PRO A 46 -0.73 11.33 8.41
N MET A 47 -1.48 11.99 7.54
CA MET A 47 -1.90 11.41 6.27
C MET A 47 -0.70 11.30 5.32
N LEU A 48 -0.45 10.07 4.89
CA LEU A 48 0.52 9.70 3.88
C LEU A 48 -0.18 9.47 2.53
N PRO A 49 0.30 10.12 1.44
CA PRO A 49 -0.14 9.79 0.08
C PRO A 49 0.09 8.32 -0.27
N GLU A 50 -0.68 7.80 -1.23
CA GLU A 50 -0.68 6.41 -1.73
C GLU A 50 -1.05 5.32 -0.71
N ARG A 51 -1.14 5.64 0.59
CA ARG A 51 -1.67 4.74 1.62
C ARG A 51 -3.17 4.56 1.42
N SER A 52 -3.64 3.33 1.59
CA SER A 52 -5.06 3.00 1.59
C SER A 52 -5.70 3.39 2.92
N TYR A 53 -6.82 4.11 2.87
CA TYR A 53 -7.64 4.46 4.02
C TYR A 53 -9.07 3.98 3.78
N ARG A 54 -9.74 3.52 4.85
CA ARG A 54 -11.18 3.27 4.80
C ARG A 54 -11.91 4.61 4.75
N ALA A 55 -12.93 4.70 3.92
CA ALA A 55 -13.71 5.91 3.77
C ALA A 55 -15.20 5.63 3.55
N VAL A 56 -16.04 6.54 4.00
CA VAL A 56 -17.50 6.45 3.89
C VAL A 56 -18.04 7.69 3.20
N SER A 57 -18.87 7.50 2.18
CA SER A 57 -19.64 8.55 1.52
C SER A 57 -21.08 8.10 1.37
N ARG A 58 -22.03 8.87 1.90
CA ARG A 58 -23.48 8.60 1.87
C ARG A 58 -23.84 7.19 2.35
N GLY A 59 -23.18 6.72 3.41
CA GLY A 59 -23.35 5.38 3.97
C GLY A 59 -22.75 4.24 3.13
N ILE A 60 -22.09 4.53 2.01
CA ILE A 60 -21.36 3.55 1.21
C ILE A 60 -19.90 3.57 1.64
N GLU A 61 -19.42 2.41 2.08
CA GLU A 61 -18.01 2.21 2.39
C GLU A 61 -17.19 1.96 1.12
N CYS A 62 -15.98 2.51 1.11
CA CYS A 62 -14.98 2.32 0.07
C CYS A 62 -13.58 2.38 0.68
N THR A 63 -12.59 1.93 -0.09
CA THR A 63 -11.19 2.18 0.20
C THR A 63 -10.72 3.32 -0.70
N ALA A 64 -10.10 4.35 -0.12
CA ALA A 64 -9.61 5.49 -0.87
C ALA A 64 -8.13 5.78 -0.56
N LYS A 65 -7.43 6.26 -1.58
CA LYS A 65 -6.02 6.67 -1.53
C LYS A 65 -5.90 8.13 -1.95
N ILE A 66 -5.08 8.89 -1.23
CA ILE A 66 -4.67 10.22 -1.67
C ILE A 66 -3.52 10.04 -2.67
N THR A 67 -3.80 10.20 -3.95
CA THR A 67 -2.83 9.97 -5.04
C THR A 67 -1.88 11.13 -5.27
N ASP A 68 -2.28 12.33 -4.84
CA ASP A 68 -1.46 13.53 -4.96
C ASP A 68 -1.87 14.51 -3.87
N LEU A 69 -0.93 14.90 -3.01
CA LEU A 69 -1.09 16.04 -2.12
C LEU A 69 -0.56 17.27 -2.88
N THR A 70 -1.44 17.93 -3.63
CA THR A 70 -1.03 19.01 -4.55
C THR A 70 -0.51 20.23 -3.79
N TYR A 71 -1.19 20.67 -2.74
CA TYR A 71 -0.71 21.70 -1.81
C TYR A 71 -1.48 21.70 -0.50
N ARG A 72 -0.80 22.08 0.58
CA ARG A 72 -1.41 22.45 1.86
C ARG A 72 -1.97 23.86 1.80
N ILE A 73 -2.98 24.12 2.61
CA ILE A 73 -3.65 25.41 2.77
C ILE A 73 -3.49 25.86 4.20
N GLU A 74 -2.87 27.03 4.41
CA GLU A 74 -2.75 27.65 5.73
C GLU A 74 -4.13 28.18 6.17
N PRO A 75 -4.64 27.83 7.38
CA PRO A 75 -5.97 28.26 7.82
C PRO A 75 -6.15 29.78 7.90
N GLY A 76 -5.07 30.51 8.26
CA GLY A 76 -5.11 31.97 8.44
C GLY A 76 -5.14 32.75 7.14
N ASP A 77 -4.03 32.74 6.40
CA ASP A 77 -3.87 33.57 5.19
C ASP A 77 -4.24 32.85 3.88
N LYS A 78 -4.57 31.54 3.97
CA LYS A 78 -4.97 30.70 2.82
C LYS A 78 -3.90 30.66 1.74
N THR A 79 -2.62 30.80 2.10
CA THR A 79 -1.50 30.55 1.21
C THR A 79 -1.40 29.07 0.86
N ARG A 80 -0.73 28.78 -0.27
CA ARG A 80 -0.50 27.42 -0.75
C ARG A 80 0.93 27.02 -0.45
N ILE A 81 1.10 25.94 0.30
CA ILE A 81 2.40 25.45 0.71
C ILE A 81 2.60 24.05 0.13
N ALA A 82 3.77 23.79 -0.45
CA ALA A 82 4.12 22.44 -0.88
C ALA A 82 4.25 21.54 0.35
N GLY A 83 3.60 20.38 0.33
CA GLY A 83 3.64 19.40 1.42
C GLY A 83 3.67 17.99 0.86
N LYS A 84 4.37 17.09 1.55
CA LYS A 84 4.37 15.66 1.21
C LYS A 84 3.43 14.83 2.10
N ILE A 85 3.04 15.38 3.25
CA ILE A 85 2.15 14.78 4.24
C ILE A 85 1.17 15.83 4.76
N LEU A 86 0.07 15.39 5.37
CA LEU A 86 -0.89 16.26 6.05
C LEU A 86 -0.97 15.90 7.54
N GLU A 87 -0.59 16.82 8.41
CA GLU A 87 -0.60 16.63 9.87
C GLU A 87 -1.96 17.04 10.46
N GLN A 88 -2.17 16.73 11.74
CA GLN A 88 -3.40 17.07 12.46
C GLN A 88 -3.74 18.56 12.35
N GLY A 89 -5.01 18.85 12.07
CA GLY A 89 -5.54 20.21 11.99
C GLY A 89 -5.23 20.93 10.68
N GLN A 90 -4.53 20.27 9.73
CA GLN A 90 -4.17 20.88 8.46
C GLN A 90 -5.19 20.58 7.38
N ILE A 91 -5.30 21.51 6.43
CA ILE A 91 -6.14 21.38 5.24
C ILE A 91 -5.23 21.27 4.03
N ALA A 92 -5.56 20.41 3.07
CA ALA A 92 -4.89 20.35 1.77
C ALA A 92 -5.88 20.21 0.63
N TYR A 93 -5.41 20.61 -0.55
CA TYR A 93 -6.02 20.26 -1.80
C TYR A 93 -5.31 19.02 -2.37
N CYS A 94 -6.08 17.97 -2.57
CA CYS A 94 -5.56 16.65 -2.92
C CYS A 94 -6.27 16.07 -4.15
N LYS A 95 -5.65 15.07 -4.76
CA LYS A 95 -6.33 14.12 -5.65
C LYS A 95 -6.52 12.80 -4.93
N LEU A 96 -7.66 12.18 -5.19
CA LEU A 96 -8.11 10.96 -4.55
C LEU A 96 -8.44 9.92 -5.62
N SER A 97 -8.15 8.65 -5.33
CA SER A 97 -8.66 7.49 -6.06
C SER A 97 -9.32 6.53 -5.08
N ALA A 98 -10.51 6.04 -5.42
CA ALA A 98 -11.25 5.04 -4.67
C ALA A 98 -11.21 3.69 -5.37
N ASP A 99 -11.46 2.61 -4.64
CA ASP A 99 -11.58 1.23 -5.14
C ASP A 99 -12.89 0.95 -5.87
N ARG A 100 -13.84 1.90 -5.82
CA ARG A 100 -15.14 1.83 -6.47
C ARG A 100 -15.62 3.23 -6.84
N ALA A 101 -16.59 3.29 -7.73
CA ALA A 101 -17.21 4.56 -8.11
C ALA A 101 -18.02 5.13 -6.92
N ILE A 102 -17.83 6.42 -6.65
CA ILE A 102 -18.52 7.19 -5.61
C ILE A 102 -19.45 8.17 -6.32
N ALA A 103 -20.68 8.23 -5.84
CA ALA A 103 -21.65 9.20 -6.32
C ALA A 103 -21.23 10.64 -5.99
N PHE A 104 -21.29 11.51 -7.00
CA PHE A 104 -20.93 12.91 -6.87
C PHE A 104 -22.00 13.82 -7.49
N ALA A 105 -22.54 14.72 -6.67
CA ALA A 105 -23.59 15.65 -7.06
C ALA A 105 -23.00 17.05 -7.30
N GLY A 106 -22.13 17.18 -8.31
CA GLY A 106 -21.66 18.46 -8.86
C GLY A 106 -21.37 19.54 -7.81
N SER A 107 -21.88 20.76 -8.02
CA SER A 107 -21.69 21.89 -7.07
C SER A 107 -22.85 22.13 -6.12
N SER A 108 -23.83 21.22 -6.03
CA SER A 108 -25.12 21.46 -5.37
C SER A 108 -25.55 20.35 -4.40
N GLY A 109 -24.64 19.45 -4.01
CA GLY A 109 -24.94 18.37 -3.08
C GLY A 109 -23.90 18.19 -1.96
N ASP A 110 -24.28 17.38 -0.98
CA ASP A 110 -23.40 16.91 0.08
C ASP A 110 -22.43 15.88 -0.51
N ASN A 111 -21.28 16.39 -0.93
CA ASN A 111 -20.18 15.63 -1.53
C ASN A 111 -19.09 15.44 -0.49
N VAL A 112 -19.45 14.82 0.63
CA VAL A 112 -18.56 14.61 1.78
C VAL A 112 -18.08 13.16 1.74
N LEU A 113 -16.77 12.97 1.90
CA LEU A 113 -16.14 11.68 2.11
C LEU A 113 -15.42 11.73 3.46
N ILE A 114 -15.71 10.76 4.33
CA ILE A 114 -15.10 10.68 5.66
C ILE A 114 -14.11 9.55 5.67
N PHE A 115 -12.86 9.84 6.00
CA PHE A 115 -11.83 8.84 6.26
C PHE A 115 -11.95 8.36 7.69
N THR A 116 -11.89 7.04 7.89
CA THR A 116 -11.99 6.40 9.19
C THR A 116 -10.83 5.45 9.45
N ASP A 117 -10.62 5.10 10.72
CA ASP A 117 -9.72 4.01 11.09
C ASP A 117 -10.21 2.64 10.55
N ASP A 118 -9.38 1.61 10.72
CA ASP A 118 -9.69 0.27 10.22
C ASP A 118 -10.99 -0.30 10.83
N GLN A 119 -11.33 0.09 12.07
CA GLN A 119 -12.56 -0.35 12.74
C GLN A 119 -13.81 0.48 12.36
N GLY A 120 -13.64 1.61 11.67
CA GLY A 120 -14.72 2.52 11.31
C GLY A 120 -15.24 3.37 12.48
N ALA A 121 -14.53 3.39 13.62
CA ALA A 121 -14.95 4.05 14.84
C ALA A 121 -14.42 5.48 14.95
N ALA A 122 -13.17 5.72 14.53
CA ALA A 122 -12.54 7.03 14.60
C ALA A 122 -12.50 7.71 13.23
N VAL A 123 -12.85 9.00 13.18
CA VAL A 123 -12.72 9.83 11.97
C VAL A 123 -11.29 10.35 11.85
N LEU A 124 -10.57 9.87 10.83
CA LEU A 124 -9.20 10.29 10.53
C LEU A 124 -9.17 11.63 9.79
N GLY A 125 -10.14 11.87 8.91
CA GLY A 125 -10.19 13.07 8.09
C GLY A 125 -11.53 13.26 7.40
N ILE A 126 -11.80 14.50 6.99
CA ILE A 126 -13.05 14.88 6.32
C ILE A 126 -12.67 15.53 5.00
N ALA A 127 -13.24 15.02 3.90
CA ALA A 127 -13.01 15.52 2.57
C ALA A 127 -14.28 16.06 1.92
N LEU A 128 -14.16 17.21 1.26
CA LEU A 128 -15.16 17.70 0.31
C LEU A 128 -14.70 17.36 -1.10
N LEU A 129 -15.49 16.59 -1.83
CA LEU A 129 -15.24 16.33 -3.25
C LEU A 129 -15.53 17.63 -4.01
N HIS A 130 -14.53 18.11 -4.75
CA HIS A 130 -14.61 19.36 -5.52
C HIS A 130 -15.11 19.10 -6.94
N PHE A 131 -14.49 18.14 -7.64
CA PHE A 131 -14.95 17.65 -8.94
C PHE A 131 -14.35 16.27 -9.26
N ALA A 132 -15.07 15.49 -10.05
CA ALA A 132 -14.59 14.22 -10.59
C ALA A 132 -13.42 14.45 -11.56
N LEU A 133 -12.32 13.74 -11.33
CA LEU A 133 -11.18 13.72 -12.24
C LEU A 133 -11.46 12.71 -13.34
N ARG A 134 -11.59 13.21 -14.57
CA ARG A 134 -11.60 12.34 -15.75
C ARG A 134 -10.14 12.06 -16.12
N ARG A 135 -9.55 10.95 -15.68
CA ARG A 135 -8.31 10.43 -16.31
C ARG A 135 -8.64 9.86 -17.69
N ALA A 136 -7.61 9.60 -18.48
CA ALA A 136 -7.70 9.10 -19.85
C ALA A 136 -8.68 7.92 -19.98
N THR A 137 -9.96 8.22 -20.23
CA THR A 137 -11.03 7.29 -20.55
C THR A 137 -10.79 6.55 -21.87
N ASN A 138 -9.61 6.75 -22.47
CA ASN A 138 -9.18 6.19 -23.75
C ASN A 138 -8.04 5.18 -23.59
N ILE A 139 -7.73 4.71 -22.37
CA ILE A 139 -6.85 3.54 -22.19
C ILE A 139 -7.76 2.31 -22.07
N VAL A 140 -8.20 1.80 -23.21
CA VAL A 140 -8.86 0.50 -23.27
C VAL A 140 -7.76 -0.56 -23.18
N TRP A 141 -7.82 -1.43 -22.18
CA TRP A 141 -6.94 -2.58 -22.13
C TRP A 141 -7.18 -3.44 -23.37
N HIS A 142 -6.17 -3.59 -24.23
CA HIS A 142 -6.28 -4.46 -25.38
C HIS A 142 -6.05 -5.89 -24.91
N PRO A 143 -7.09 -6.76 -24.89
CA PRO A 143 -6.91 -8.14 -24.46
C PRO A 143 -5.93 -8.83 -25.41
N THR A 144 -4.82 -9.33 -24.85
CA THR A 144 -3.86 -10.13 -25.59
C THR A 144 -4.39 -11.56 -25.76
N ARG A 145 -4.10 -12.19 -26.90
CA ARG A 145 -4.51 -13.59 -27.14
C ARG A 145 -3.75 -14.59 -26.26
N VAL A 146 -2.58 -14.21 -25.76
CA VAL A 146 -1.80 -14.99 -24.79
C VAL A 146 -2.24 -14.54 -23.40
N THR A 147 -2.83 -15.47 -22.64
CA THR A 147 -3.34 -15.22 -21.28
C THR A 147 -2.36 -15.72 -20.23
N LYS A 148 -2.58 -15.32 -18.97
CA LYS A 148 -1.85 -15.84 -17.80
C LYS A 148 -1.93 -17.37 -17.73
N GLU A 149 -3.09 -17.96 -18.00
CA GLU A 149 -3.32 -19.41 -17.98
C GLU A 149 -2.53 -20.13 -19.07
N ALA A 150 -2.43 -19.52 -20.26
CA ALA A 150 -1.61 -20.07 -21.34
C ALA A 150 -0.12 -20.08 -20.98
N ARG A 151 0.39 -19.00 -20.35
CA ARG A 151 1.77 -18.92 -19.86
C ARG A 151 2.03 -19.89 -18.70
N SER A 152 1.08 -19.99 -17.76
CA SER A 152 1.11 -20.94 -16.65
C SER A 152 1.18 -22.39 -17.14
N SER A 153 0.37 -22.74 -18.15
CA SER A 153 0.38 -24.07 -18.76
C SER A 153 1.72 -24.38 -19.46
N LEU A 154 2.30 -23.39 -20.15
CA LEU A 154 3.61 -23.52 -20.80
C LEU A 154 4.72 -23.75 -19.78
N ASN A 155 4.71 -22.98 -18.68
CA ASN A 155 5.73 -23.05 -17.64
C ASN A 155 5.51 -24.22 -16.67
N ARG A 156 4.35 -24.90 -16.72
CA ARG A 156 3.94 -25.98 -15.80
C ARG A 156 4.00 -25.55 -14.32
N GLN A 157 3.70 -24.28 -14.06
CA GLN A 157 3.64 -23.69 -12.73
C GLN A 157 2.46 -22.72 -12.67
N ARG A 158 1.87 -22.52 -11.50
CA ARG A 158 0.91 -21.44 -11.26
C ARG A 158 1.68 -20.19 -10.79
N PRO A 159 1.55 -19.05 -11.49
CA PRO A 159 2.23 -17.82 -11.12
C PRO A 159 1.68 -17.27 -9.80
N CYS A 160 2.58 -16.88 -8.89
CA CYS A 160 2.24 -16.28 -7.61
C CYS A 160 3.34 -15.34 -7.13
N VAL A 161 3.02 -14.55 -6.10
CA VAL A 161 3.97 -13.69 -5.41
C VAL A 161 4.17 -14.23 -3.99
N VAL A 162 5.40 -14.66 -3.69
CA VAL A 162 5.84 -14.95 -2.32
C VAL A 162 6.37 -13.64 -1.73
N TRP A 163 5.60 -13.06 -0.82
CA TRP A 163 5.86 -11.76 -0.24
C TRP A 163 6.49 -11.87 1.16
N LEU A 164 7.82 -11.79 1.23
CA LEU A 164 8.53 -11.84 2.50
C LEU A 164 8.49 -10.46 3.18
N THR A 165 7.98 -10.43 4.40
CA THR A 165 7.95 -9.25 5.28
C THR A 165 8.64 -9.53 6.61
N GLY A 166 9.25 -8.52 7.23
CA GLY A 166 10.02 -8.70 8.47
C GLY A 166 11.02 -7.57 8.70
N LEU A 167 11.53 -7.47 9.94
CA LEU A 167 12.54 -6.48 10.33
C LEU A 167 13.84 -6.59 9.50
N SER A 168 14.61 -5.50 9.41
CA SER A 168 15.97 -5.57 8.85
C SER A 168 16.79 -6.60 9.62
N GLY A 169 17.59 -7.44 8.96
CA GLY A 169 18.35 -8.49 9.65
C GLY A 169 17.53 -9.70 10.13
N SER A 170 16.22 -9.77 9.84
CA SER A 170 15.40 -10.95 10.18
C SER A 170 15.79 -12.20 9.39
N GLY A 171 16.34 -12.06 8.19
CA GLY A 171 16.75 -13.18 7.33
C GLY A 171 16.06 -13.26 5.97
N LYS A 172 15.18 -12.29 5.63
CA LYS A 172 14.42 -12.27 4.37
C LYS A 172 15.26 -12.56 3.12
N SER A 173 16.30 -11.77 2.85
CA SER A 173 17.12 -11.97 1.64
C SER A 173 17.84 -13.31 1.62
N THR A 174 18.21 -13.87 2.78
CA THR A 174 18.82 -15.21 2.87
C THR A 174 17.80 -16.30 2.53
N ILE A 175 16.60 -16.24 3.10
CA ILE A 175 15.51 -17.18 2.79
C ILE A 175 15.08 -17.03 1.33
N ALA A 176 15.03 -15.80 0.81
CA ALA A 176 14.65 -15.52 -0.57
C ALA A 176 15.63 -16.13 -1.58
N ASP A 177 16.95 -15.99 -1.33
CA ASP A 177 18.00 -16.58 -2.16
C ASP A 177 17.95 -18.11 -2.16
N LEU A 178 17.81 -18.73 -0.98
CA LEU A 178 17.67 -20.19 -0.86
C LEU A 178 16.40 -20.69 -1.54
N LEU A 179 15.27 -20.01 -1.34
CA LEU A 179 14.01 -20.33 -2.00
C LEU A 179 14.13 -20.22 -3.53
N GLU A 180 14.78 -19.16 -4.04
CA GLU A 180 15.00 -18.99 -5.47
C GLU A 180 15.85 -20.12 -6.04
N GLN A 181 16.91 -20.55 -5.32
CA GLN A 181 17.76 -21.67 -5.71
C GLN A 181 17.00 -23.00 -5.75
N GLU A 182 16.21 -23.32 -4.73
CA GLU A 182 15.42 -24.56 -4.67
C GLU A 182 14.37 -24.60 -5.79
N LEU A 183 13.62 -23.50 -5.99
CA LEU A 183 12.63 -23.40 -7.07
C LEU A 183 13.28 -23.49 -8.45
N HIS A 184 14.44 -22.86 -8.64
CA HIS A 184 15.19 -22.94 -9.89
C HIS A 184 15.67 -24.37 -10.16
N ALA A 185 16.18 -25.07 -9.14
CA ALA A 185 16.57 -26.47 -9.25
C ALA A 185 15.38 -27.39 -9.58
N ALA A 186 14.17 -27.05 -9.11
CA ALA A 186 12.92 -27.71 -9.46
C ALA A 186 12.39 -27.35 -10.88
N GLY A 187 13.11 -26.51 -11.64
CA GLY A 187 12.74 -26.12 -13.00
C GLY A 187 11.66 -25.03 -13.08
N CYS A 188 11.38 -24.34 -11.97
CA CYS A 188 10.44 -23.23 -11.95
C CYS A 188 11.07 -21.95 -12.50
N LEU A 189 10.28 -21.14 -13.20
CA LEU A 189 10.66 -19.80 -13.62
C LEU A 189 10.35 -18.80 -12.50
N THR A 190 11.40 -18.27 -11.91
CA THR A 190 11.35 -17.36 -10.76
C THR A 190 11.98 -16.00 -11.07
N TYR A 191 11.66 -15.01 -10.24
CA TYR A 191 12.41 -13.76 -10.18
C TYR A 191 12.36 -13.14 -8.78
N LEU A 192 13.52 -12.80 -8.22
CA LEU A 192 13.62 -12.09 -6.94
C LEU A 192 13.59 -10.56 -7.10
N LEU A 193 12.64 -9.91 -6.42
CA LEU A 193 12.59 -8.46 -6.20
C LEU A 193 13.05 -8.15 -4.76
N ASP A 194 14.16 -7.44 -4.59
CA ASP A 194 14.69 -7.02 -3.28
C ASP A 194 14.80 -5.48 -3.23
N GLY A 195 14.83 -4.92 -2.04
CA GLY A 195 15.15 -3.51 -1.80
C GLY A 195 16.40 -3.05 -2.55
N ASP A 196 17.44 -3.88 -2.65
CA ASP A 196 18.68 -3.48 -3.34
C ASP A 196 18.46 -3.36 -4.86
N ASN A 197 17.87 -4.36 -5.54
CA ASN A 197 17.71 -4.31 -7.00
C ASN A 197 16.66 -3.26 -7.46
N VAL A 198 15.58 -3.09 -6.71
CA VAL A 198 14.53 -2.12 -7.03
C VAL A 198 15.00 -0.69 -6.73
N ARG A 199 15.71 -0.44 -5.62
CA ARG A 199 16.16 0.91 -5.24
C ARG A 199 17.33 1.42 -6.08
N HIS A 200 18.09 0.56 -6.74
CA HIS A 200 19.10 1.01 -7.70
C HIS A 200 18.51 1.45 -9.05
N GLY A 201 17.30 0.99 -9.38
CA GLY A 201 16.65 1.27 -10.66
C GLY A 201 15.30 1.97 -10.51
N LEU A 202 14.23 1.17 -10.45
CA LEU A 202 12.83 1.59 -10.48
C LEU A 202 12.47 2.59 -9.37
N CYS A 203 13.07 2.46 -8.19
CA CYS A 203 12.77 3.27 -7.01
C CYS A 203 13.95 4.15 -6.57
N ARG A 204 14.88 4.47 -7.48
CA ARG A 204 16.06 5.30 -7.17
C ARG A 204 15.74 6.73 -6.72
N ASP A 205 14.55 7.21 -7.06
CA ASP A 205 14.02 8.52 -6.68
C ASP A 205 13.41 8.54 -5.26
N LEU A 206 13.24 7.37 -4.64
CA LEU A 206 12.57 7.22 -3.35
C LEU A 206 13.57 7.09 -2.20
N GLY A 207 13.37 7.89 -1.15
CA GLY A 207 14.12 7.82 0.09
C GLY A 207 13.62 6.73 1.05
N PHE A 208 13.71 7.02 2.35
CA PHE A 208 13.29 6.14 3.45
C PHE A 208 12.23 6.80 4.36
N THR A 209 11.60 7.88 3.91
CA THR A 209 10.42 8.43 4.60
C THR A 209 9.23 7.49 4.45
N ASP A 210 8.22 7.60 5.30
CA ASP A 210 7.05 6.71 5.21
C ASP A 210 6.32 6.87 3.86
N VAL A 211 6.21 8.08 3.32
CA VAL A 211 5.64 8.32 1.97
C VAL A 211 6.45 7.60 0.89
N ASP A 212 7.78 7.69 0.95
CA ASP A 212 8.66 7.00 -0.02
C ASP A 212 8.57 5.48 0.11
N ARG A 213 8.32 4.96 1.32
CA ARG A 213 8.14 3.52 1.57
C ARG A 213 6.82 3.02 1.00
N VAL A 214 5.73 3.75 1.21
CA VAL A 214 4.41 3.44 0.64
C VAL A 214 4.50 3.38 -0.88
N GLU A 215 5.09 4.40 -1.51
CA GLU A 215 5.25 4.44 -2.97
C GLU A 215 6.20 3.34 -3.47
N ASN A 216 7.26 3.01 -2.73
CA ASN A 216 8.14 1.91 -3.06
C ASN A 216 7.39 0.57 -3.08
N ILE A 217 6.59 0.28 -2.05
CA ILE A 217 5.80 -0.96 -1.99
C ILE A 217 4.74 -0.99 -3.10
N ARG A 218 4.09 0.15 -3.40
CA ARG A 218 3.13 0.25 -4.51
C ARG A 218 3.77 -0.07 -5.86
N ARG A 219 4.95 0.50 -6.16
CA ARG A 219 5.68 0.20 -7.41
C ARG A 219 6.09 -1.27 -7.51
N VAL A 220 6.57 -1.84 -6.40
CA VAL A 220 6.94 -3.26 -6.34
C VAL A 220 5.72 -4.15 -6.58
N ALA A 221 4.58 -3.86 -5.97
CA ALA A 221 3.35 -4.64 -6.16
C ALA A 221 2.86 -4.61 -7.62
N GLU A 222 2.91 -3.46 -8.29
CA GLU A 222 2.55 -3.34 -9.71
C GLU A 222 3.51 -4.14 -10.62
N VAL A 223 4.82 -4.12 -10.33
CA VAL A 223 5.80 -4.92 -11.09
C VAL A 223 5.59 -6.41 -10.84
N ALA A 224 5.38 -6.82 -9.59
CA ALA A 224 5.09 -8.20 -9.24
C ALA A 224 3.83 -8.70 -9.96
N LYS A 225 2.77 -7.88 -10.03
CA LYS A 225 1.55 -8.16 -10.78
C LYS A 225 1.82 -8.42 -12.27
N LEU A 226 2.62 -7.58 -12.91
CA LEU A 226 3.00 -7.77 -14.32
C LEU A 226 3.83 -9.04 -14.54
N MET A 227 4.70 -9.38 -13.58
CA MET A 227 5.54 -10.58 -13.65
C MET A 227 4.75 -11.88 -13.45
N ILE A 228 3.75 -11.90 -12.56
CA ILE A 228 2.87 -13.07 -12.44
C ILE A 228 1.93 -13.19 -13.64
N ASP A 229 1.51 -12.08 -14.27
CA ASP A 229 0.81 -12.14 -15.55
C ASP A 229 1.69 -12.80 -16.62
N ALA A 230 3.00 -12.50 -16.62
CA ALA A 230 3.98 -13.12 -17.50
C ALA A 230 4.27 -14.60 -17.19
N GLY A 231 3.68 -15.17 -16.14
CA GLY A 231 3.77 -16.60 -15.85
C GLY A 231 4.82 -17.00 -14.80
N LEU A 232 5.41 -16.04 -14.08
CA LEU A 232 6.52 -16.25 -13.15
C LEU A 232 6.05 -16.48 -11.70
N ILE A 233 6.89 -17.13 -10.90
CA ILE A 233 6.81 -17.05 -9.43
C ILE A 233 7.73 -15.92 -8.98
N VAL A 234 7.16 -14.89 -8.38
CA VAL A 234 7.90 -13.70 -7.95
C VAL A 234 8.17 -13.83 -6.46
N ILE A 235 9.43 -13.70 -6.06
CA ILE A 235 9.82 -13.65 -4.65
C ILE A 235 10.09 -12.19 -4.33
N THR A 236 9.50 -11.65 -3.27
CA THR A 236 9.80 -10.28 -2.83
C THR A 236 10.41 -10.29 -1.44
N SER A 237 11.47 -9.50 -1.23
CA SER A 237 12.18 -9.35 0.04
C SER A 237 12.19 -7.89 0.46
N PHE A 238 11.09 -7.41 1.04
CA PHE A 238 10.95 -6.02 1.49
C PHE A 238 10.57 -5.97 2.96
N ILE A 239 10.99 -4.93 3.68
CA ILE A 239 10.54 -4.74 5.06
C ILE A 239 9.01 -4.63 5.12
N SER A 240 8.40 -3.87 4.19
CA SER A 240 6.94 -3.65 4.10
C SER A 240 6.28 -3.47 5.48
N PRO A 241 6.70 -2.44 6.24
CA PRO A 241 6.49 -2.36 7.68
C PRO A 241 5.02 -2.17 8.07
N PHE A 242 4.19 -1.59 7.20
CA PHE A 242 2.82 -1.26 7.53
C PHE A 242 1.85 -2.29 6.93
N GLU A 243 0.89 -2.76 7.72
CA GLU A 243 -0.16 -3.70 7.29
C GLU A 243 -0.95 -3.14 6.10
N SER A 244 -1.27 -1.84 6.14
CA SER A 244 -1.99 -1.17 5.05
C SER A 244 -1.28 -1.26 3.69
N GLU A 245 0.05 -1.28 3.66
CA GLU A 245 0.83 -1.44 2.43
C GLU A 245 0.78 -2.89 1.93
N ARG A 246 0.87 -3.87 2.84
CA ARG A 246 0.80 -5.30 2.49
C ARG A 246 -0.59 -5.68 2.00
N ARG A 247 -1.64 -5.16 2.65
CA ARG A 247 -3.04 -5.30 2.21
C ARG A 247 -3.26 -4.69 0.82
N MET A 248 -2.65 -3.52 0.57
CA MET A 248 -2.68 -2.88 -0.75
C MET A 248 -1.99 -3.74 -1.82
N ALA A 249 -0.81 -4.29 -1.53
CA ALA A 249 -0.10 -5.17 -2.45
C ALA A 249 -0.92 -6.44 -2.76
N ARG A 250 -1.46 -7.09 -1.72
CA ARG A 250 -2.36 -8.26 -1.81
C ARG A 250 -3.57 -7.98 -2.70
N HIS A 251 -4.23 -6.84 -2.51
CA HIS A 251 -5.37 -6.45 -3.35
C HIS A 251 -4.98 -6.18 -4.82
N LEU A 252 -3.85 -5.52 -5.07
CA LEU A 252 -3.38 -5.24 -6.44
C LEU A 252 -3.04 -6.53 -7.21
N ILE A 253 -2.38 -7.46 -6.53
CA ILE A 253 -1.90 -8.73 -7.08
C ILE A 253 -3.04 -9.73 -7.22
N GLY A 254 -3.96 -9.76 -6.25
CA GLY A 254 -5.07 -10.70 -6.16
C GLY A 254 -4.84 -11.71 -5.05
N GLU A 255 -5.85 -11.89 -4.18
CA GLU A 255 -5.81 -12.75 -2.98
C GLU A 255 -5.30 -14.17 -3.27
N ALA A 256 -5.73 -14.76 -4.39
CA ALA A 256 -5.41 -16.13 -4.72
C ALA A 256 -3.94 -16.34 -5.14
N ASP A 257 -3.23 -15.27 -5.50
CA ASP A 257 -1.88 -15.31 -6.06
C ASP A 257 -0.86 -14.58 -5.18
N PHE A 258 -1.25 -14.14 -3.98
CA PHE A 258 -0.40 -13.45 -3.01
C PHE A 258 -0.22 -14.31 -1.75
N ILE A 259 1.03 -14.60 -1.41
CA ILE A 259 1.41 -15.43 -0.26
C ILE A 259 2.27 -14.56 0.66
N GLU A 260 1.71 -14.08 1.76
CA GLU A 260 2.43 -13.32 2.77
C GLU A 260 3.21 -14.26 3.67
N VAL A 261 4.51 -14.04 3.74
CA VAL A 261 5.43 -14.85 4.54
C VAL A 261 6.08 -13.94 5.57
N TYR A 262 5.70 -14.10 6.83
CA TYR A 262 6.27 -13.35 7.93
C TYR A 262 7.59 -13.97 8.37
N VAL A 263 8.70 -13.28 8.11
CA VAL A 263 10.04 -13.68 8.55
C VAL A 263 10.28 -13.14 9.95
N ASP A 264 9.93 -13.95 10.94
CA ASP A 264 9.86 -13.57 12.35
C ASP A 264 11.23 -13.66 13.02
N ALA A 265 11.61 -12.55 13.64
CA ALA A 265 12.83 -12.41 14.41
C ALA A 265 12.66 -11.26 15.40
N PRO A 266 12.92 -11.46 16.71
CA PRO A 266 12.90 -10.38 17.68
C PRO A 266 13.90 -9.29 17.31
N LEU A 267 13.53 -8.02 17.56
CA LEU A 267 14.39 -6.86 17.29
C LEU A 267 15.81 -7.02 17.87
N ALA A 268 15.93 -7.54 19.09
CA ALA A 268 17.22 -7.76 19.73
C ALA A 268 18.12 -8.73 18.95
N VAL A 269 17.54 -9.75 18.30
CA VAL A 269 18.28 -10.68 17.45
C VAL A 269 18.68 -10.01 16.14
N CYS A 270 17.78 -9.23 15.54
CA CYS A 270 18.07 -8.44 14.34
C CYS A 270 19.21 -7.43 14.58
N GLU A 271 19.20 -6.73 15.72
CA GLU A 271 20.25 -5.81 16.15
C GLU A 271 21.59 -6.54 16.41
N ALA A 272 21.55 -7.75 16.96
CA ALA A 272 22.75 -8.55 17.17
C ALA A 272 23.38 -9.03 15.85
N ARG A 273 22.54 -9.40 14.86
CA ARG A 273 22.98 -9.85 13.53
C ARG A 273 23.62 -8.72 12.73
N ASP A 274 22.97 -7.55 12.68
CA ASP A 274 23.34 -6.30 11.98
C ASP A 274 24.42 -6.41 10.87
N PRO A 275 24.20 -7.23 9.81
CA PRO A 275 25.25 -7.56 8.84
C PRO A 275 25.68 -6.34 8.00
N LYS A 276 24.77 -5.37 7.82
CA LYS A 276 25.01 -4.13 7.08
C LYS A 276 25.41 -2.95 8.00
N GLY A 277 25.53 -3.17 9.32
CA GLY A 277 25.87 -2.13 10.29
C GLY A 277 24.82 -1.01 10.40
N LEU A 278 23.57 -1.28 10.02
CA LEU A 278 22.49 -0.30 9.93
C LEU A 278 21.89 -0.01 11.31
N TYR A 279 21.71 -1.03 12.16
CA TYR A 279 21.20 -0.82 13.52
C TYR A 279 22.15 0.02 14.36
N LYS A 280 23.46 -0.26 14.28
CA LYS A 280 24.48 0.58 14.94
C LYS A 280 24.41 2.05 14.51
N LYS A 281 24.25 2.29 13.20
CA LYS A 281 24.11 3.66 12.65
C LYS A 281 22.81 4.33 13.09
N ALA A 282 21.70 3.60 13.14
CA ALA A 282 20.41 4.10 13.60
C ALA A 282 20.46 4.47 15.10
N ARG A 283 20.99 3.59 15.95
CA ARG A 283 21.17 3.84 17.39
C ARG A 283 22.10 5.04 17.67
N ALA A 284 23.07 5.29 16.80
CA ALA A 284 23.94 6.47 16.87
C ALA A 284 23.29 7.76 16.31
N GLY A 285 22.04 7.72 15.84
CA GLY A 285 21.32 8.86 15.28
C GLY A 285 21.74 9.26 13.86
N HIS A 286 22.55 8.43 13.19
CA HIS A 286 23.01 8.69 11.81
C HIS A 286 22.01 8.24 10.74
N LEU A 287 21.07 7.36 11.10
CA LEU A 287 19.95 6.96 10.24
C LEU A 287 18.65 7.31 10.97
N LYS A 288 17.83 8.14 10.34
CA LYS A 288 16.48 8.48 10.81
C LYS A 288 15.44 7.60 10.13
N ASN A 289 14.29 7.44 10.76
CA ASN A 289 13.16 6.65 10.28
C ASN A 289 13.57 5.20 9.99
N PHE A 290 14.34 4.58 10.88
CA PHE A 290 14.76 3.19 10.78
C PHE A 290 13.75 2.26 11.46
N THR A 291 13.26 1.28 10.70
CA THR A 291 12.20 0.37 11.15
C THR A 291 12.65 -0.45 12.35
N GLY A 292 11.83 -0.46 13.40
CA GLY A 292 12.10 -1.10 14.69
C GLY A 292 12.89 -0.25 15.68
N ILE A 293 13.36 0.96 15.30
CA ILE A 293 14.06 1.88 16.20
C ILE A 293 13.24 3.16 16.42
N ASP A 294 13.07 3.95 15.36
CA ASP A 294 12.36 5.23 15.34
C ASP A 294 11.26 5.28 14.26
N SER A 295 10.88 4.11 13.74
CA SER A 295 9.75 3.88 12.83
C SER A 295 9.14 2.50 13.13
N ASP A 296 7.82 2.39 13.09
CA ASP A 296 7.10 1.19 13.49
C ASP A 296 7.25 0.01 12.51
N TYR A 297 7.03 -1.20 13.02
CA TYR A 297 6.82 -2.41 12.25
C TYR A 297 5.55 -3.10 12.76
N GLU A 298 4.54 -3.18 11.91
CA GLU A 298 3.26 -3.83 12.18
C GLU A 298 3.37 -5.29 11.73
N ALA A 299 3.63 -6.21 12.68
CA ALA A 299 3.74 -7.64 12.37
C ALA A 299 2.44 -8.19 11.76
N PRO A 300 2.49 -9.05 10.72
CA PRO A 300 1.31 -9.66 10.15
C PRO A 300 0.55 -10.51 11.17
N GLN A 301 -0.77 -10.34 11.24
CA GLN A 301 -1.62 -11.15 12.12
C GLN A 301 -2.12 -12.44 11.45
N ASN A 302 -2.26 -12.44 10.13
CA ASN A 302 -2.84 -13.53 9.35
C ASN A 302 -2.00 -13.82 8.08
N ALA A 303 -0.68 -13.95 8.24
CA ALA A 303 0.17 -14.37 7.13
C ALA A 303 -0.08 -15.85 6.79
N GLU A 304 0.06 -16.21 5.51
CA GLU A 304 -0.02 -17.60 5.06
C GLU A 304 1.07 -18.48 5.68
N LEU A 305 2.26 -17.91 5.92
CA LEU A 305 3.37 -18.58 6.61
C LEU A 305 4.05 -17.64 7.61
N THR A 306 4.52 -18.20 8.73
CA THR A 306 5.37 -17.51 9.70
C THR A 306 6.64 -18.33 9.92
N LEU A 307 7.80 -17.74 9.63
CA LEU A 307 9.10 -18.40 9.62
C LEU A 307 9.94 -17.93 10.83
N PRO A 308 10.03 -18.72 11.91
CA PRO A 308 10.78 -18.37 13.12
C PRO A 308 12.29 -18.54 12.89
N THR A 309 12.98 -17.46 12.55
CA THR A 309 14.40 -17.50 12.14
C THR A 309 15.40 -17.69 13.29
N VAL A 310 14.94 -17.73 14.54
CA VAL A 310 15.79 -17.97 15.71
C VAL A 310 15.94 -19.47 15.99
N GLU A 311 14.91 -20.25 15.67
CA GLU A 311 14.80 -21.66 16.05
C GLU A 311 15.18 -22.59 14.90
N CYS A 312 15.00 -22.13 13.67
CA CYS A 312 15.18 -22.92 12.46
C CYS A 312 16.32 -22.40 11.59
N ALA A 313 17.03 -23.33 10.93
CA ALA A 313 18.02 -22.99 9.93
C ALA A 313 17.34 -22.41 8.66
N PRO A 314 17.97 -21.45 7.96
CA PRO A 314 17.38 -20.83 6.77
C PRO A 314 16.97 -21.82 5.67
N GLU A 315 17.71 -22.92 5.51
CA GLU A 315 17.43 -23.97 4.52
C GLU A 315 16.12 -24.70 4.84
N VAL A 316 15.85 -24.95 6.12
CA VAL A 316 14.59 -25.57 6.57
C VAL A 316 13.42 -24.64 6.29
N LEU A 317 13.59 -23.34 6.58
CA LEU A 317 12.55 -22.33 6.37
C LEU A 317 12.27 -22.08 4.87
N ALA A 318 13.30 -22.12 4.02
CA ALA A 318 13.11 -22.05 2.58
C ALA A 318 12.32 -23.26 2.05
N ASN A 319 12.65 -24.47 2.53
CA ASN A 319 11.91 -25.68 2.18
C ASN A 319 10.46 -25.65 2.66
N GLU A 320 10.18 -25.06 3.82
CA GLU A 320 8.80 -24.87 4.29
C GLU A 320 7.96 -24.05 3.31
N VAL A 321 8.55 -23.03 2.68
CA VAL A 321 7.89 -22.25 1.63
C VAL A 321 7.70 -23.09 0.36
N VAL A 322 8.68 -23.91 -0.03
CA VAL A 322 8.56 -24.83 -1.17
C VAL A 322 7.42 -25.84 -0.93
N ASP A 323 7.38 -26.44 0.25
CA ASP A 323 6.34 -27.39 0.66
C ASP A 323 4.96 -26.74 0.60
N TYR A 324 4.84 -25.49 1.08
CA TYR A 324 3.60 -24.73 0.95
C TYR A 324 3.20 -24.54 -0.52
N LEU A 325 4.14 -24.15 -1.39
CA LEU A 325 3.86 -23.97 -2.82
C LEU A 325 3.41 -25.27 -3.49
N GLN A 326 3.99 -26.43 -3.13
CA GLN A 326 3.57 -27.74 -3.62
C GLN A 326 2.19 -28.13 -3.12
N ASN A 327 1.95 -28.03 -1.80
CA ASN A 327 0.68 -28.40 -1.17
C ASN A 327 -0.50 -27.56 -1.67
N HIS A 328 -0.24 -26.32 -2.10
CA HIS A 328 -1.24 -25.41 -2.66
C HIS A 328 -1.25 -25.39 -4.19
N LEU A 329 -0.57 -26.34 -4.85
CA LEU A 329 -0.56 -26.53 -6.30
C LEU A 329 -0.04 -25.30 -7.09
N PHE A 330 0.90 -24.56 -6.51
CA PHE A 330 1.63 -23.53 -7.23
C PHE A 330 2.72 -24.13 -8.11
N ILE A 331 3.32 -25.23 -7.67
CA ILE A 331 4.35 -25.99 -8.36
C ILE A 331 4.04 -27.49 -8.24
N ASN A 332 4.67 -28.31 -9.06
CA ASN A 332 4.50 -29.77 -9.05
C ASN A 332 5.41 -30.45 -8.02
#